data_AF-A0A2I8A502-F1
#
_entry.id   AF-A0A2I8A502-F1
#
_cell.length_a   1.000
_cell.length_b   1.000
_cell.length_c   1.000
_cell.angle_alpha   90.00
_cell.angle_beta   90.00
_cell.angle_gamma   90.00
#
_symmetry.space_group_name_H-M   'P 1'
#
loop_
_entity.id
_entity.type
_entity.pdbx_description
1 polymer ?
#
loop_
_entity_poly.entity_id
_entity_poly.type
_entity_poly.pdbx_seq_one_letter_code
_entity_poly.pdbx_strand_id
1 'polypeptide(L)'
;MKYKLIFAPLIVFSVQIIANRTLAQEIKKDSIVPPQKDAVAFAKSICGAGNFTQKKGVITCNTCPSFTGYRDGTGTLTSVVYGSFTKAGTREALVDLSDCEPHAGNWGGTVLLRRTNNGWSRVRYESGFRSNMCLKITNRTGRNSVICQGSYTGMGYLITWLDKLEFNSTKTTNTNLLKLESNTGSCRPPYYEMLIQDFKLQDTNQDKIPDLFVKVSEARGANNTNISGSDGCVEPRLTKPKYHQLTFLSNGNLSFRPTTKTANLIKLLTVQQ
;
A
#
# COMPACT_ATOMS: atom_id res chain seq x y z
N MET A 1 -56.40 50.49 -41.45
CA MET A 1 -55.70 50.31 -40.15
C MET A 1 -56.11 48.99 -39.53
N LYS A 2 -55.19 48.02 -39.44
CA LYS A 2 -55.20 46.88 -38.51
C LYS A 2 -53.83 46.19 -38.66
N TYR A 3 -52.91 46.52 -37.76
CA TYR A 3 -51.56 45.94 -37.70
C TYR A 3 -51.64 44.48 -37.24
N LYS A 4 -51.07 43.56 -38.01
CA LYS A 4 -50.82 42.16 -37.59
C LYS A 4 -49.49 42.12 -36.84
N LEU A 5 -49.56 41.85 -35.54
CA LEU A 5 -48.40 41.55 -34.70
C LEU A 5 -47.76 40.23 -35.16
N ILE A 6 -46.46 40.25 -35.43
CA ILE A 6 -45.63 39.07 -35.70
C ILE A 6 -45.02 38.64 -34.36
N PHE A 7 -45.40 37.46 -33.87
CA PHE A 7 -44.75 36.84 -32.71
C PHE A 7 -43.50 36.09 -33.17
N ALA A 8 -42.32 36.54 -32.73
CA ALA A 8 -41.06 35.81 -32.88
C ALA A 8 -40.92 34.77 -31.75
N PRO A 9 -40.47 33.53 -32.02
CA PRO A 9 -40.24 32.54 -30.98
C PRO A 9 -38.91 32.82 -30.25
N LEU A 10 -38.98 32.97 -28.91
CA LEU A 10 -37.81 32.95 -28.03
C LEU A 10 -37.20 31.55 -28.02
N ILE A 11 -35.98 31.40 -28.54
CA ILE A 11 -35.17 30.20 -28.37
C ILE A 11 -34.56 30.25 -26.96
N VAL A 12 -35.09 29.43 -26.05
CA VAL A 12 -34.52 29.24 -24.72
C VAL A 12 -33.37 28.25 -24.83
N PHE A 13 -32.13 28.75 -24.75
CA PHE A 13 -30.95 27.90 -24.58
C PHE A 13 -30.95 27.33 -23.16
N SER A 14 -31.38 26.08 -23.01
CA SER A 14 -31.17 25.30 -21.78
C SER A 14 -29.67 25.02 -21.64
N VAL A 15 -28.99 25.79 -20.78
CA VAL A 15 -27.64 25.46 -20.31
C VAL A 15 -27.76 24.21 -19.47
N GLN A 16 -27.47 23.04 -20.06
CA GLN A 16 -27.28 21.82 -19.28
C GLN A 16 -25.99 21.98 -18.47
N ILE A 17 -26.15 22.31 -17.20
CA ILE A 17 -25.08 22.20 -16.21
C ILE A 17 -24.76 20.70 -16.12
N ILE A 18 -23.73 20.27 -16.84
CA ILE A 18 -23.13 18.95 -16.65
C ILE A 18 -22.46 19.00 -15.27
N ALA A 19 -23.23 18.63 -14.25
CA ALA A 19 -22.71 18.29 -12.95
C ALA A 19 -21.83 17.04 -13.14
N ASN A 20 -20.55 17.25 -13.41
CA ASN A 20 -19.55 16.20 -13.37
C ASN A 20 -19.49 15.68 -11.93
N ARG A 21 -20.26 14.61 -11.67
CA ARG A 21 -20.02 13.72 -10.54
C ARG A 21 -18.64 13.11 -10.74
N THR A 22 -17.62 13.72 -10.18
CA THR A 22 -16.37 13.02 -9.86
C THR A 22 -16.70 12.02 -8.76
N LEU A 23 -17.23 10.86 -9.16
CA LEU A 23 -17.03 9.63 -8.39
C LEU A 23 -15.52 9.57 -8.16
N ALA A 24 -15.11 9.63 -6.89
CA ALA A 24 -13.72 9.45 -6.50
C ALA A 24 -13.25 8.13 -7.10
N GLN A 25 -12.53 8.20 -8.22
CA GLN A 25 -12.04 7.02 -8.90
C GLN A 25 -11.07 6.35 -7.93
N GLU A 26 -11.42 5.13 -7.51
CA GLU A 26 -10.61 4.36 -6.59
C GLU A 26 -9.19 4.26 -7.16
N ILE A 27 -8.20 4.68 -6.37
CA ILE A 27 -6.81 4.66 -6.79
C ILE A 27 -6.37 3.20 -6.86
N LYS A 28 -6.29 2.68 -8.08
CA LYS A 28 -5.92 1.29 -8.34
C LYS A 28 -4.46 1.06 -7.96
N LYS A 29 -4.25 0.19 -6.97
CA LYS A 29 -2.91 -0.33 -6.62
C LYS A 29 -2.47 -1.34 -7.69
N ASP A 30 -1.16 -1.54 -7.83
CA ASP A 30 -0.60 -2.57 -8.71
C ASP A 30 -0.62 -3.96 -8.07
N SER A 31 -0.79 -4.04 -6.74
CA SER A 31 -1.13 -5.28 -6.05
C SER A 31 -2.55 -5.67 -6.40
N ILE A 32 -2.68 -6.80 -7.08
CA ILE A 32 -3.98 -7.35 -7.49
C ILE A 32 -4.13 -8.79 -7.00
N VAL A 33 -5.37 -9.26 -6.92
CA VAL A 33 -5.62 -10.70 -6.79
C VAL A 33 -5.12 -11.38 -8.07
N PRO A 34 -4.23 -12.39 -7.99
CA PRO A 34 -3.70 -13.04 -9.18
C PRO A 34 -4.83 -13.71 -9.99
N PRO A 35 -4.84 -13.58 -11.33
CA PRO A 35 -5.74 -14.36 -12.17
C PRO A 35 -5.62 -15.86 -11.86
N GLN A 36 -6.73 -16.59 -11.88
CA GLN A 36 -6.80 -17.97 -11.39
C GLN A 36 -5.71 -18.89 -11.97
N LYS A 37 -5.43 -18.77 -13.27
CA LYS A 37 -4.38 -19.55 -13.96
C LYS A 37 -2.99 -19.27 -13.39
N ASP A 38 -2.68 -18.00 -13.13
CA ASP A 38 -1.41 -17.59 -12.54
C ASP A 38 -1.34 -17.96 -11.06
N ALA A 39 -2.42 -17.80 -10.30
CA ALA A 39 -2.49 -18.18 -8.90
C ALA A 39 -2.12 -19.67 -8.68
N VAL A 40 -2.65 -20.57 -9.51
CA VAL A 40 -2.31 -22.01 -9.48
C VAL A 40 -0.84 -22.25 -9.86
N ALA A 41 -0.32 -21.54 -10.86
CA ALA A 41 1.07 -21.67 -11.27
C ALA A 41 2.05 -21.14 -10.21
N PHE A 42 1.70 -20.04 -9.53
CA PHE A 42 2.43 -19.51 -8.39
C PHE A 42 2.42 -20.51 -7.23
N ALA A 43 1.26 -21.07 -6.89
CA ALA A 43 1.11 -22.07 -5.83
C ALA A 43 2.04 -23.27 -6.03
N LYS A 44 2.08 -23.82 -7.25
CA LYS A 44 2.98 -24.93 -7.61
C LYS A 44 4.46 -24.56 -7.41
N SER A 45 4.82 -23.32 -7.69
CA SER A 45 6.20 -22.82 -7.59
C SER A 45 6.61 -22.47 -6.15
N ILE A 46 5.64 -22.08 -5.32
CA ILE A 46 5.84 -21.61 -3.95
C ILE A 46 5.67 -22.76 -2.96
N CYS A 47 4.49 -23.39 -2.95
CA CYS A 47 4.12 -24.44 -2.01
C CYS A 47 4.66 -25.82 -2.43
N GLY A 48 4.91 -26.02 -3.72
CA GLY A 48 5.19 -27.32 -4.33
C GLY A 48 3.97 -27.94 -5.00
N ALA A 49 4.20 -28.86 -5.93
CA ALA A 49 3.12 -29.55 -6.64
C ALA A 49 2.28 -30.38 -5.65
N GLY A 50 0.96 -30.18 -5.65
CA GLY A 50 0.03 -30.90 -4.77
C GLY A 50 -0.03 -30.40 -3.32
N ASN A 51 0.87 -29.50 -2.90
CA ASN A 51 0.90 -28.96 -1.54
C ASN A 51 0.11 -27.64 -1.38
N PHE A 52 -1.02 -27.52 -2.07
CA PHE A 52 -1.90 -26.36 -1.93
C PHE A 52 -3.35 -26.75 -2.18
N THR A 53 -4.25 -25.96 -1.62
CA THR A 53 -5.69 -26.03 -1.86
C THR A 53 -6.21 -24.73 -2.45
N GLN A 54 -7.33 -24.83 -3.17
CA GLN A 54 -8.05 -23.69 -3.72
C GLN A 54 -9.48 -23.74 -3.21
N LYS A 55 -9.90 -22.72 -2.45
CA LYS A 55 -11.27 -22.58 -1.96
C LYS A 55 -11.77 -21.17 -2.23
N LYS A 56 -12.89 -21.03 -2.94
CA LYS A 56 -13.52 -19.73 -3.25
C LYS A 56 -12.53 -18.70 -3.86
N GLY A 57 -11.63 -19.15 -4.74
CA GLY A 57 -10.62 -18.29 -5.37
C GLY A 57 -9.38 -17.98 -4.52
N VAL A 58 -9.36 -18.40 -3.25
CA VAL A 58 -8.21 -18.25 -2.36
C VAL A 58 -7.31 -19.48 -2.48
N ILE A 59 -6.01 -19.25 -2.67
CA ILE A 59 -4.97 -20.28 -2.72
C ILE A 59 -4.24 -20.34 -1.39
N THR A 60 -4.19 -21.52 -0.79
CA THR A 60 -3.51 -21.77 0.49
C THR A 60 -2.52 -22.91 0.34
N CYS A 61 -1.26 -22.71 0.72
CA CYS A 61 -0.30 -23.79 0.91
C CYS A 61 -0.75 -24.65 2.11
N ASN A 62 -0.84 -25.97 1.93
CA ASN A 62 -1.24 -26.87 3.02
C ASN A 62 -0.14 -26.97 4.09
N THR A 63 1.11 -26.78 3.69
CA THR A 63 2.26 -26.62 4.57
C THR A 63 3.12 -25.48 4.05
N CYS A 64 3.57 -24.61 4.94
CA CYS A 64 4.43 -23.50 4.59
C CYS A 64 5.75 -23.98 3.98
N PRO A 65 6.25 -23.31 2.91
CA PRO A 65 7.47 -23.74 2.25
C PRO A 65 8.70 -23.72 3.18
N SER A 66 9.63 -24.65 3.00
CA SER A 66 10.82 -24.80 3.86
C SER A 66 11.76 -23.58 3.91
N PHE A 67 11.65 -22.67 2.94
CA PHE A 67 12.40 -21.41 2.88
C PHE A 67 11.78 -20.28 3.72
N THR A 68 10.65 -20.53 4.38
CA THR A 68 9.97 -19.59 5.28
C THR A 68 10.31 -19.87 6.75
N GLY A 69 10.01 -18.91 7.62
CA GLY A 69 10.31 -18.92 9.04
C GLY A 69 9.32 -19.73 9.90
N TYR A 70 8.15 -20.11 9.37
CA TYR A 70 7.14 -20.87 10.11
C TYR A 70 6.63 -22.08 9.30
N ARG A 71 7.36 -23.19 9.38
CA ARG A 71 7.18 -24.36 8.49
C ARG A 71 5.92 -25.19 8.76
N ASP A 72 5.52 -25.29 10.02
CA ASP A 72 4.40 -26.15 10.44
C ASP A 72 3.03 -25.48 10.23
N GLY A 73 3.01 -24.26 9.72
CA GLY A 73 1.80 -23.51 9.42
C GLY A 73 1.24 -23.75 8.00
N THR A 74 0.12 -23.08 7.74
CA THR A 74 -0.45 -22.90 6.39
C THR A 74 -0.23 -21.47 5.96
N GLY A 75 -0.09 -21.22 4.66
CA GLY A 75 0.08 -19.85 4.15
C GLY A 75 -0.81 -19.53 2.97
N THR A 76 -1.25 -18.28 2.87
CA THR A 76 -2.17 -17.84 1.82
C THR A 76 -1.48 -16.91 0.82
N LEU A 77 -1.68 -17.17 -0.46
CA LEU A 77 -1.28 -16.25 -1.53
C LEU A 77 -2.37 -15.18 -1.66
N THR A 78 -2.05 -13.92 -1.32
CA THR A 78 -3.07 -12.86 -1.22
C THR A 78 -3.08 -11.93 -2.42
N SER A 79 -1.90 -11.60 -2.94
CA SER A 79 -1.76 -10.63 -4.04
C SER A 79 -0.57 -10.97 -4.94
N VAL A 80 -0.54 -10.29 -6.09
CA VAL A 80 0.60 -10.25 -6.97
C VAL A 80 0.84 -8.84 -7.50
N VAL A 81 2.12 -8.47 -7.63
CA VAL A 81 2.57 -7.33 -8.43
C VAL A 81 3.43 -7.85 -9.59
N TYR A 82 2.98 -7.67 -10.82
CA TYR A 82 3.74 -8.07 -12.01
C TYR A 82 4.71 -6.97 -12.45
N GLY A 83 5.90 -7.34 -12.90
CA GLY A 83 6.90 -6.37 -13.37
C GLY A 83 8.21 -6.99 -13.86
N SER A 84 9.22 -6.15 -13.97
CA SER A 84 10.60 -6.44 -14.36
C SER A 84 11.55 -5.90 -13.30
N PHE A 85 11.65 -6.58 -12.17
CA PHE A 85 12.25 -6.02 -10.96
C PHE A 85 13.79 -6.14 -10.96
N THR A 86 14.30 -7.35 -11.19
CA THR A 86 15.74 -7.63 -11.15
C THR A 86 16.48 -7.15 -12.40
N LYS A 87 15.83 -7.20 -13.55
CA LYS A 87 16.37 -6.77 -14.85
C LYS A 87 15.25 -6.34 -15.78
N ALA A 88 15.51 -5.30 -16.58
CA ALA A 88 14.57 -4.78 -17.57
C ALA A 88 14.14 -5.88 -18.56
N GLY A 89 12.87 -5.86 -18.95
CA GLY A 89 12.28 -6.83 -19.90
C GLY A 89 12.10 -8.24 -19.34
N THR A 90 12.52 -8.52 -18.10
CA THR A 90 12.30 -9.82 -17.48
C THR A 90 10.87 -9.89 -16.95
N ARG A 91 10.15 -10.98 -17.23
CA ARG A 91 8.79 -11.19 -16.73
C ARG A 91 8.84 -11.79 -15.32
N GLU A 92 8.52 -10.97 -14.34
CA GLU A 92 8.62 -11.31 -12.91
C GLU A 92 7.32 -10.97 -12.18
N ALA A 93 7.15 -11.57 -11.00
CA ALA A 93 6.00 -11.38 -10.14
C ALA A 93 6.46 -11.35 -8.68
N LEU A 94 5.99 -10.37 -7.92
CA LEU A 94 6.08 -10.33 -6.46
C LEU A 94 4.77 -10.89 -5.91
N VAL A 95 4.81 -12.07 -5.30
CA VAL A 95 3.63 -12.73 -4.75
C VAL A 95 3.66 -12.61 -3.23
N ASP A 96 2.62 -12.01 -2.64
CA ASP A 96 2.50 -11.90 -1.19
C ASP A 96 2.04 -13.26 -0.61
N LEU A 97 2.81 -13.79 0.33
CA LEU A 97 2.56 -15.03 1.05
C LEU A 97 2.35 -14.69 2.54
N SER A 98 1.11 -14.85 3.00
CA SER A 98 0.73 -14.68 4.41
C SER A 98 0.95 -15.95 5.22
N ASP A 99 1.04 -15.78 6.53
CA ASP A 99 0.95 -16.79 7.60
C ASP A 99 2.08 -17.82 7.66
N CYS A 100 3.11 -17.66 6.81
CA CYS A 100 4.32 -18.50 6.83
C CYS A 100 5.52 -17.88 7.57
N GLU A 101 5.33 -16.80 8.32
CA GLU A 101 6.37 -16.25 9.19
C GLU A 101 5.85 -16.06 10.62
N PRO A 102 6.72 -16.13 11.64
CA PRO A 102 6.35 -15.75 12.99
C PRO A 102 5.98 -14.26 13.06
N HIS A 103 5.43 -13.84 14.20
CA HIS A 103 5.13 -12.42 14.48
C HIS A 103 6.33 -11.51 14.23
N ALA A 104 7.54 -11.93 14.60
CA ALA A 104 8.78 -11.18 14.35
C ALA A 104 9.10 -10.98 12.85
N GLY A 105 8.61 -11.88 11.98
CA GLY A 105 8.69 -11.79 10.53
C GLY A 105 7.42 -11.21 9.88
N ASN A 106 6.63 -10.43 10.64
CA ASN A 106 5.40 -9.77 10.18
C ASN A 106 4.38 -10.70 9.50
N TRP A 107 4.25 -11.93 10.02
CA TRP A 107 3.26 -12.92 9.57
C TRP A 107 3.28 -13.23 8.07
N GLY A 108 4.39 -13.01 7.38
CA GLY A 108 4.52 -13.39 5.99
C GLY A 108 5.65 -12.66 5.27
N GLY A 109 5.66 -12.80 3.96
CA GLY A 109 6.67 -12.15 3.14
C GLY A 109 6.31 -12.19 1.67
N THR A 110 7.26 -11.80 0.83
CA THR A 110 7.04 -11.75 -0.61
C THR A 110 7.96 -12.72 -1.32
N VAL A 111 7.37 -13.53 -2.19
CA VAL A 111 8.11 -14.42 -3.09
C VAL A 111 8.32 -13.73 -4.43
N LEU A 112 9.58 -13.54 -4.82
CA LEU A 112 9.92 -13.11 -6.17
C LEU A 112 9.94 -14.34 -7.09
N LEU A 113 9.05 -14.35 -8.07
CA LEU A 113 8.97 -15.35 -9.13
C LEU A 113 9.44 -14.78 -10.47
N ARG A 114 10.04 -15.63 -11.29
CA ARG A 114 10.41 -15.32 -12.68
C ARG A 114 9.72 -16.28 -13.63
N ARG A 115 9.19 -15.75 -14.73
CA ARG A 115 8.67 -16.56 -15.84
C ARG A 115 9.83 -17.11 -16.65
N THR A 116 9.84 -18.43 -16.82
CA THR A 116 10.77 -19.20 -17.65
C THR A 116 9.97 -19.97 -18.72
N ASN A 117 10.67 -20.69 -19.59
CA ASN A 117 10.02 -21.58 -20.57
C ASN A 117 9.20 -22.69 -19.88
N ASN A 118 9.61 -23.12 -18.68
CA ASN A 118 8.99 -24.20 -17.92
C ASN A 118 7.90 -23.74 -16.95
N GLY A 119 7.60 -22.44 -16.90
CA GLY A 119 6.63 -21.91 -15.94
C GLY A 119 7.16 -20.76 -15.11
N TRP A 120 6.45 -20.46 -14.02
CA TRP A 120 6.97 -19.60 -12.99
C TRP A 120 7.98 -20.38 -12.14
N SER A 121 9.06 -19.74 -11.72
CA SER A 121 10.07 -20.32 -10.85
C SER A 121 10.46 -19.33 -9.77
N ARG A 122 10.71 -19.83 -8.56
CA ARG A 122 11.11 -19.00 -7.41
C ARG A 122 12.55 -18.51 -7.60
N VAL A 123 12.70 -17.19 -7.55
CA VAL A 123 14.03 -16.54 -7.51
C VAL A 123 14.49 -16.42 -6.06
N ARG A 124 13.64 -15.87 -5.19
CA ARG A 124 13.93 -15.67 -3.76
C ARG A 124 12.69 -15.35 -2.95
N TYR A 125 12.87 -15.28 -1.65
CA TYR A 125 11.86 -14.92 -0.68
C TYR A 125 12.39 -13.79 0.23
N GLU A 126 11.55 -12.80 0.50
CA GLU A 126 11.84 -11.67 1.38
C GLU A 126 10.91 -11.74 2.59
N SER A 127 11.41 -12.27 3.71
CA SER A 127 10.66 -12.34 4.98
C SER A 127 10.31 -10.94 5.49
N GLY A 128 9.12 -10.77 6.08
CA GLY A 128 8.63 -9.51 6.63
C GLY A 128 8.13 -8.49 5.60
N PHE A 129 8.53 -8.62 4.34
CA PHE A 129 8.09 -7.71 3.28
C PHE A 129 6.74 -8.14 2.70
N ARG A 130 5.72 -7.30 2.85
CA ARG A 130 4.37 -7.55 2.36
C ARG A 130 4.09 -6.80 1.05
N SER A 131 3.76 -7.52 -0.02
CA SER A 131 3.45 -6.96 -1.34
C SER A 131 1.94 -6.86 -1.62
N ASN A 132 1.12 -6.93 -0.58
CA ASN A 132 -0.34 -6.87 -0.66
C ASN A 132 -0.90 -5.49 -1.03
N MET A 133 -0.13 -4.41 -0.81
CA MET A 133 -0.57 -3.06 -1.16
C MET A 133 0.59 -2.20 -1.67
N CYS A 134 0.78 -2.20 -2.99
CA CYS A 134 1.90 -1.53 -3.64
C CYS A 134 1.50 -0.72 -4.88
N LEU A 135 2.30 0.31 -5.16
CA LEU A 135 2.38 0.98 -6.45
C LEU A 135 3.68 0.62 -7.13
N LYS A 136 3.62 0.29 -8.42
CA LYS A 136 4.79 0.00 -9.23
C LYS A 136 5.29 1.28 -9.89
N ILE A 137 6.61 1.43 -9.89
CA ILE A 137 7.32 2.52 -10.55
C ILE A 137 8.32 1.94 -11.54
N THR A 138 8.50 2.59 -12.69
CA THR A 138 9.42 2.15 -13.75
C THR A 138 10.51 3.19 -13.93
N ASN A 139 11.77 2.79 -13.77
CA ASN A 139 12.89 3.70 -13.95
C ASN A 139 13.22 3.87 -15.44
N ARG A 140 14.14 4.80 -15.75
CA ARG A 140 14.59 5.06 -17.13
C ARG A 140 15.20 3.84 -17.84
N THR A 141 15.70 2.86 -17.08
CA THR A 141 16.27 1.62 -17.64
C THR A 141 15.21 0.56 -17.96
N GLY A 142 13.93 0.81 -17.63
CA GLY A 142 12.86 -0.17 -17.77
C GLY A 142 12.79 -1.21 -16.64
N ARG A 143 13.54 -1.02 -15.55
CA ARG A 143 13.40 -1.82 -14.33
C ARG A 143 12.29 -1.27 -13.46
N ASN A 144 11.58 -2.18 -12.81
CA ASN A 144 10.54 -1.86 -11.86
C ASN A 144 11.05 -1.85 -10.42
N SER A 145 10.52 -0.91 -9.65
CA SER A 145 10.55 -0.90 -8.20
C SER A 145 9.12 -0.76 -7.70
N VAL A 146 8.90 -0.94 -6.41
CA VAL A 146 7.57 -0.76 -5.81
C VAL A 146 7.63 0.16 -4.61
N ILE A 147 6.56 0.91 -4.38
CA ILE A 147 6.29 1.58 -3.11
C ILE A 147 5.17 0.80 -2.46
N CYS A 148 5.44 0.18 -1.32
CA CYS A 148 4.49 -0.67 -0.63
C CYS A 148 4.16 -0.10 0.75
N GLN A 149 2.90 -0.24 1.13
CA GLN A 149 2.48 0.02 2.50
C GLN A 149 2.62 -1.23 3.34
N GLY A 150 3.34 -1.11 4.45
CA GLY A 150 3.40 -2.11 5.49
C GLY A 150 2.68 -1.64 6.75
N SER A 151 2.34 -2.62 7.58
CA SER A 151 1.83 -2.38 8.92
C SER A 151 2.28 -3.48 9.86
N TYR A 152 2.40 -3.15 11.14
CA TYR A 152 2.71 -4.07 12.21
C TYR A 152 1.97 -3.65 13.47
N THR A 153 1.42 -4.62 14.18
CA THR A 153 0.81 -4.40 15.49
C THR A 153 1.55 -5.20 16.54
N GLY A 154 1.90 -4.55 17.64
CA GLY A 154 2.57 -5.17 18.78
C GLY A 154 2.46 -4.30 20.02
N MET A 155 2.22 -4.92 21.18
CA MET A 155 2.12 -4.22 22.48
C MET A 155 1.15 -3.03 22.47
N GLY A 156 0.06 -3.12 21.69
CA GLY A 156 -0.94 -2.07 21.57
C GLY A 156 -0.57 -0.89 20.66
N TYR A 157 0.59 -0.93 20.02
CA TYR A 157 0.99 0.02 18.99
C TYR A 157 0.66 -0.53 17.61
N LEU A 158 0.08 0.31 16.76
CA LEU A 158 -0.03 0.10 15.32
C LEU A 158 0.99 0.99 14.62
N ILE A 159 1.94 0.37 13.94
CA ILE A 159 2.93 1.06 13.11
C ILE A 159 2.51 0.85 11.67
N THR A 160 2.41 1.93 10.89
CA THR A 160 2.21 1.88 9.44
C THR A 160 3.35 2.59 8.74
N TRP A 161 3.74 2.14 7.56
CA TRP A 161 4.84 2.74 6.83
C TRP A 161 4.70 2.61 5.32
N LEU A 162 5.43 3.46 4.59
CA LEU A 162 5.65 3.32 3.15
C LEU A 162 7.14 3.13 2.89
N ASP A 163 7.46 2.06 2.20
CA ASP A 163 8.82 1.73 1.79
C ASP A 163 8.92 1.67 0.26
N LYS A 164 9.97 2.27 -0.29
CA LYS A 164 10.40 1.99 -1.66
C LYS A 164 11.31 0.76 -1.65
N LEU A 165 11.02 -0.20 -2.52
CA LEU A 165 11.73 -1.46 -2.62
C LEU A 165 12.30 -1.67 -4.00
N GLU A 166 13.60 -1.97 -4.02
CA GLU A 166 14.39 -2.17 -5.23
C GLU A 166 15.01 -3.57 -5.21
N PHE A 167 14.56 -4.42 -6.12
CA PHE A 167 14.98 -5.81 -6.19
C PHE A 167 16.16 -5.93 -7.15
N ASN A 168 17.38 -6.16 -6.64
CA ASN A 168 18.54 -6.51 -7.46
C ASN A 168 18.66 -8.04 -7.64
N SER A 169 19.68 -8.51 -8.34
CA SER A 169 19.88 -9.96 -8.55
C SER A 169 20.12 -10.73 -7.24
N THR A 170 20.74 -10.09 -6.24
CA THR A 170 21.19 -10.75 -5.00
C THR A 170 20.54 -10.22 -3.73
N LYS A 171 19.99 -9.00 -3.76
CA LYS A 171 19.42 -8.35 -2.56
C LYS A 171 18.26 -7.43 -2.89
N THR A 172 17.42 -7.18 -1.89
CA THR A 172 16.39 -6.15 -1.93
C THR A 172 16.88 -4.97 -1.10
N THR A 173 16.87 -3.79 -1.69
CA THR A 173 17.13 -2.55 -0.96
C THR A 173 15.79 -1.94 -0.56
N ASN A 174 15.68 -1.52 0.69
CA ASN A 174 14.53 -0.80 1.24
C ASN A 174 14.93 0.63 1.59
N THR A 175 14.12 1.60 1.16
CA THR A 175 14.18 2.98 1.63
C THR A 175 12.84 3.35 2.26
N ASN A 176 12.84 3.59 3.57
CA ASN A 176 11.66 4.09 4.28
C ASN A 176 11.36 5.53 3.86
N LEU A 177 10.14 5.76 3.38
CA LEU A 177 9.67 7.08 2.94
C LEU A 177 8.84 7.76 4.03
N LEU A 178 8.07 6.96 4.76
CA LEU A 178 7.19 7.43 5.82
C LEU A 178 6.99 6.30 6.83
N LYS A 179 6.98 6.64 8.11
CA LYS A 179 6.58 5.76 9.20
C LYS A 179 5.70 6.56 10.14
N LEU A 180 4.52 6.04 10.43
CA LEU A 180 3.53 6.60 11.34
C LEU A 180 3.19 5.56 12.40
N GLU A 181 2.77 6.03 13.56
CA GLU A 181 2.46 5.20 14.72
C GLU A 181 1.15 5.65 15.36
N SER A 182 0.40 4.69 15.88
CA SER A 182 -0.75 4.89 16.74
C SER A 182 -0.57 4.07 18.01
N ASN A 183 -0.90 4.65 19.16
CA ASN A 183 -0.83 4.00 20.46
C ASN A 183 -2.23 3.72 21.07
N THR A 184 -3.29 3.76 20.26
CA THR A 184 -4.69 3.63 20.74
C THR A 184 -4.95 2.30 21.46
N GLY A 185 -4.22 1.24 21.13
CA GLY A 185 -4.27 -0.05 21.83
C GLY A 185 -3.28 -0.20 22.98
N SER A 186 -2.39 0.77 23.22
CA SER A 186 -1.29 0.66 24.21
C SER A 186 -1.74 0.83 25.66
N CYS A 187 -2.96 1.35 25.86
CA CYS A 187 -3.49 1.74 27.16
C CYS A 187 -2.62 2.78 27.89
N ARG A 188 -1.79 3.53 27.15
CA ARG A 188 -0.88 4.54 27.67
C ARG A 188 -1.18 5.91 27.06
N PRO A 189 -1.92 6.79 27.76
CA PRO A 189 -2.13 8.17 27.31
C PRO A 189 -0.81 8.98 27.37
N PRO A 190 -0.71 10.12 26.66
CA PRO A 190 -1.73 10.67 25.77
C PRO A 190 -1.91 9.81 24.49
N TYR A 191 -3.17 9.60 24.10
CA TYR A 191 -3.49 8.78 22.93
C TYR A 191 -3.32 9.57 21.62
N TYR A 192 -2.83 8.90 20.59
CA TYR A 192 -2.73 9.41 19.23
C TYR A 192 -2.97 8.30 18.19
N GLU A 193 -3.53 8.73 17.07
CA GLU A 193 -3.75 7.90 15.90
C GLU A 193 -3.21 8.61 14.66
N MET A 194 -2.11 8.09 14.13
CA MET A 194 -1.52 8.53 12.87
C MET A 194 -1.57 7.38 11.88
N LEU A 195 -2.31 7.55 10.79
CA LEU A 195 -2.53 6.48 9.80
C LEU A 195 -2.25 6.97 8.39
N ILE A 196 -1.66 6.09 7.58
CA ILE A 196 -1.65 6.24 6.13
C ILE A 196 -3.03 5.83 5.62
N GLN A 197 -3.76 6.80 5.07
CA GLN A 197 -5.10 6.60 4.56
C GLN A 197 -5.08 6.18 3.08
N ASP A 198 -4.18 6.78 2.31
CA ASP A 198 -3.97 6.42 0.90
C ASP A 198 -2.64 6.97 0.38
N PHE A 199 -2.21 6.46 -0.77
CA PHE A 199 -1.07 6.97 -1.51
C PHE A 199 -1.20 6.72 -3.03
N LYS A 200 -0.70 7.64 -3.84
CA LYS A 200 -0.76 7.57 -5.30
C LYS A 200 0.48 8.18 -5.95
N LEU A 201 0.69 7.83 -7.20
CA LEU A 201 1.65 8.49 -8.07
C LEU A 201 0.94 9.54 -8.92
N GLN A 202 1.44 10.76 -8.90
CA GLN A 202 0.89 11.86 -9.69
C GLN A 202 2.02 12.87 -9.97
N ASP A 203 2.16 13.28 -11.22
CA ASP A 203 3.05 14.40 -11.57
C ASP A 203 2.39 15.71 -11.09
N THR A 204 3.04 16.41 -10.16
CA THR A 204 2.46 17.63 -9.56
C THR A 204 3.26 18.89 -9.73
N ASN A 205 4.52 18.75 -10.09
CA ASN A 205 5.36 19.86 -10.54
C ASN A 205 5.40 19.98 -12.07
N GLN A 206 4.66 19.12 -12.80
CA GLN A 206 4.56 19.09 -14.26
C GLN A 206 5.89 18.77 -14.96
N ASP A 207 6.79 18.03 -14.30
CA ASP A 207 8.09 17.64 -14.86
C ASP A 207 8.02 16.31 -15.65
N LYS A 208 6.82 15.76 -15.81
CA LYS A 208 6.52 14.46 -16.46
C LYS A 208 7.08 13.25 -15.71
N ILE A 209 7.51 13.43 -14.46
CA ILE A 209 7.96 12.38 -13.57
C ILE A 209 6.92 12.26 -12.45
N PRO A 210 6.34 11.06 -12.22
CA PRO A 210 5.37 10.91 -11.16
C PRO A 210 5.99 11.13 -9.77
N ASP A 211 5.37 12.02 -8.99
CA ASP A 211 5.65 12.24 -7.58
C ASP A 211 4.79 11.32 -6.71
N LEU A 212 5.21 11.10 -5.47
CA LEU A 212 4.42 10.34 -4.50
C LEU A 212 3.57 11.28 -3.65
N PHE A 213 2.26 11.06 -3.69
CA PHE A 213 1.27 11.70 -2.82
C PHE A 213 0.82 10.72 -1.77
N VAL A 214 0.80 11.14 -0.50
CA VAL A 214 0.34 10.32 0.62
C VAL A 214 -0.69 11.13 1.41
N LYS A 215 -1.88 10.57 1.58
CA LYS A 215 -2.91 11.10 2.47
C LYS A 215 -2.75 10.43 3.82
N VAL A 216 -2.64 11.23 4.86
CA VAL A 216 -2.52 10.75 6.24
C VAL A 216 -3.63 11.35 7.09
N SER A 217 -4.03 10.63 8.14
CA SER A 217 -4.92 11.16 9.18
C SER A 217 -4.18 11.29 10.50
N GLU A 218 -4.56 12.30 11.27
CA GLU A 218 -4.11 12.58 12.63
C GLU A 218 -5.32 12.77 13.53
N ALA A 219 -5.41 11.98 14.61
CA ALA A 219 -6.34 12.21 15.69
C ALA A 219 -5.61 12.09 17.04
N ARG A 220 -5.96 12.95 18.00
CA ARG A 220 -5.29 13.01 19.31
C ARG A 220 -6.30 13.03 20.44
N GLY A 221 -5.98 12.34 21.53
CA GLY A 221 -6.72 12.39 22.78
C GLY A 221 -6.47 13.70 23.53
N ALA A 222 -7.36 14.03 24.45
CA ALA A 222 -7.15 15.15 25.35
C ALA A 222 -6.00 14.86 26.33
N ASN A 223 -5.17 15.88 26.63
CA ASN A 223 -4.01 15.76 27.51
C ASN A 223 -4.34 15.34 28.96
N ASN A 224 -5.61 15.44 29.40
CA ASN A 224 -6.03 15.30 30.80
C ASN A 224 -6.81 14.01 31.09
N THR A 225 -6.45 12.88 30.49
CA THR A 225 -6.99 11.58 30.96
C THR A 225 -6.18 11.10 32.15
N ASN A 226 -6.45 11.69 33.32
CA ASN A 226 -5.97 11.15 34.59
C ASN A 226 -6.56 9.75 34.76
N ILE A 227 -5.72 8.72 34.64
CA ILE A 227 -6.10 7.36 35.00
C ILE A 227 -6.10 7.32 36.54
N SER A 228 -7.26 7.58 37.15
CA SER A 228 -7.45 7.28 38.56
C SER A 228 -7.33 5.76 38.75
N GLY A 229 -6.58 5.36 39.77
CA GLY A 229 -6.10 3.99 39.99
C GLY A 229 -7.16 2.89 39.92
N SER A 230 -6.63 1.69 39.63
CA SER A 230 -7.30 0.39 39.50
C SER A 230 -8.41 0.31 38.45
N ASP A 231 -8.03 -0.27 37.31
CA ASP A 231 -8.84 -1.10 36.41
C ASP A 231 -9.13 -0.56 35.01
N GLY A 232 -8.45 -1.16 34.03
CA GLY A 232 -8.88 -1.20 32.63
C GLY A 232 -8.14 -0.26 31.68
N CYS A 233 -7.86 -0.78 30.48
CA CYS A 233 -7.57 0.04 29.32
C CYS A 233 -8.79 0.95 29.05
N VAL A 234 -8.65 2.25 29.26
CA VAL A 234 -9.71 3.20 28.93
C VAL A 234 -9.72 3.41 27.41
N GLU A 235 -10.89 3.23 26.80
CA GLU A 235 -11.07 3.48 25.37
C GLU A 235 -10.65 4.92 25.01
N PRO A 236 -9.74 5.10 24.03
CA PRO A 236 -9.26 6.42 23.65
C PRO A 236 -10.39 7.33 23.15
N ARG A 237 -10.61 8.46 23.82
CA ARG A 237 -11.46 9.54 23.30
C ARG A 237 -10.61 10.48 22.44
N LEU A 238 -10.59 10.22 21.13
CA LEU A 238 -9.84 11.04 20.17
C LEU A 238 -10.69 12.20 19.63
N THR A 239 -10.01 13.29 19.30
CA THR A 239 -10.56 14.38 18.48
C THR A 239 -10.92 13.90 17.08
N LYS A 240 -11.79 14.64 16.38
CA LYS A 240 -12.11 14.36 14.97
C LYS A 240 -10.82 14.35 14.14
N PRO A 241 -10.57 13.30 13.31
CA PRO A 241 -9.36 13.22 12.52
C PRO A 241 -9.16 14.42 11.60
N LYS A 242 -7.95 14.98 11.63
CA LYS A 242 -7.44 15.95 10.66
C LYS A 242 -6.74 15.18 9.55
N TYR A 243 -7.00 15.56 8.29
CA TYR A 243 -6.35 14.94 7.15
C TYR A 243 -5.27 15.85 6.61
N HIS A 244 -4.11 15.26 6.34
CA HIS A 244 -2.99 15.95 5.74
C HIS A 244 -2.55 15.28 4.45
N GLN A 245 -1.93 16.06 3.58
CA GLN A 245 -1.32 15.59 2.36
C GLN A 245 0.20 15.78 2.44
N LEU A 246 0.93 14.69 2.24
CA LEU A 246 2.37 14.64 2.12
C LEU A 246 2.73 14.47 0.64
N THR A 247 3.68 15.26 0.17
CA THR A 247 4.21 15.18 -1.19
C THR A 247 5.71 14.86 -1.14
N PHE A 248 6.12 13.85 -1.90
CA PHE A 248 7.51 13.50 -2.10
C PHE A 248 7.85 13.64 -3.59
N LEU A 249 8.74 14.58 -3.90
CA LEU A 249 9.16 14.86 -5.27
C LEU A 249 10.11 13.77 -5.76
N SER A 250 9.90 13.33 -7.01
CA SER A 250 10.78 12.39 -7.69
C SER A 250 11.85 13.11 -8.48
N ASN A 251 13.10 12.64 -8.48
CA ASN A 251 14.19 13.25 -9.26
C ASN A 251 14.51 12.52 -10.57
N GLY A 252 13.58 11.75 -11.12
CA GLY A 252 13.75 11.01 -12.38
C GLY A 252 14.60 9.74 -12.30
N ASN A 253 15.38 9.58 -11.22
CA ASN A 253 15.98 8.30 -10.80
C ASN A 253 15.08 7.55 -9.80
N LEU A 254 13.81 7.96 -9.69
CA LEU A 254 12.83 7.41 -8.77
C LEU A 254 13.28 7.40 -7.30
N SER A 255 14.11 8.38 -6.91
CA SER A 255 14.29 8.69 -5.50
C SER A 255 13.25 9.74 -5.12
N PHE A 256 12.58 9.51 -3.99
CA PHE A 256 11.50 10.36 -3.50
C PHE A 256 12.03 11.19 -2.34
N ARG A 257 11.90 12.51 -2.42
CA ARG A 257 12.32 13.43 -1.36
C ARG A 257 11.12 14.25 -0.86
N PRO A 258 10.90 14.34 0.46
CA PRO A 258 9.82 15.16 0.97
C PRO A 258 10.06 16.63 0.60
N THR A 259 8.99 17.35 0.23
CA THR A 259 9.05 18.82 0.17
C THR A 259 9.35 19.39 1.56
N THR A 260 9.78 20.66 1.66
CA THR A 260 9.99 21.32 2.96
C THR A 260 8.73 21.26 3.84
N LYS A 261 7.55 21.49 3.25
CA LYS A 261 6.26 21.38 3.94
C LYS A 261 6.03 19.96 4.46
N THR A 262 6.25 18.95 3.61
CA THR A 262 6.14 17.54 3.98
C THR A 262 7.10 17.18 5.11
N ALA A 263 8.37 17.58 5.02
CA ALA A 263 9.38 17.26 6.02
C ALA A 263 9.04 17.86 7.39
N ASN A 264 8.55 19.11 7.41
CA ASN A 264 8.11 19.76 8.65
C ASN A 264 6.88 19.04 9.24
N LEU A 265 5.92 18.66 8.40
CA LEU A 265 4.74 17.93 8.87
C LEU A 265 5.09 16.54 9.38
N ILE A 266 5.97 15.79 8.71
CA ILE A 266 6.43 14.48 9.20
C ILE A 266 7.05 14.62 10.59
N LYS A 267 7.90 15.63 10.83
CA LYS A 267 8.44 15.89 12.18
C LYS A 267 7.33 16.11 13.20
N LEU A 268 6.30 16.89 12.88
CA LEU A 268 5.16 17.10 13.80
C LEU A 268 4.37 15.81 14.08
N LEU A 269 4.29 14.92 13.11
CA LEU A 269 3.61 13.63 13.24
C LEU A 269 4.43 12.59 14.00
N THR A 270 5.77 12.70 14.04
CA THR A 270 6.67 11.68 14.64
C THR A 270 7.34 12.08 15.95
N VAL A 271 7.47 13.37 16.27
CA VAL A 271 8.29 13.86 17.41
C VAL A 271 7.61 13.73 18.79
N GLN A 272 6.42 13.16 18.90
CA GLN A 272 5.70 13.09 20.19
C GLN A 272 5.82 11.73 20.92
N GLN A 273 6.99 11.10 20.84
CA GLN A 273 7.37 9.96 21.71
C GLN A 273 8.01 10.46 23.00
#